data_AF-A0A3M2D9L4-F1
#
_entry.id   AF-A0A3M2D9L4-F1
#
_cell.length_a   1.000
_cell.length_b   1.000
_cell.length_c   1.000
_cell.angle_alpha   90.00
_cell.angle_beta   90.00
_cell.angle_gamma   90.00
#
_symmetry.space_group_name_H-M   'P 1'
#
loop_
_entity.id
_entity.type
_entity.pdbx_description
1 polymer ?
#
loop_
_entity_poly.entity_id
_entity_poly.type
_entity_poly.pdbx_seq_one_letter_code
_entity_poly.pdbx_strand_id
1 'polypeptide(L)'
;MKRRKWDAKTKAAIVIQGLKGKSVAELCTEHQINQAQYYQWRDQFLAHAGQAFEVHKQSQRESRLHQENARLKQKQLVGELTLELKKSDEVWE
;
A
#
# COMPACT_ATOMS: atom_id res chain seq x y z
N MET A 1 -21.20 2.18 23.17
CA MET A 1 -21.25 1.05 22.21
C MET A 1 -19.97 1.05 21.37
N LYS A 2 -19.21 -0.05 21.32
CA LYS A 2 -18.03 -0.17 20.45
C LYS A 2 -18.50 -0.32 19.00
N ARG A 3 -18.12 0.60 18.11
CA ARG A 3 -18.38 0.47 16.67
C ARG A 3 -17.60 -0.72 16.13
N ARG A 4 -18.28 -1.65 15.47
CA ARG A 4 -17.65 -2.74 14.73
C ARG A 4 -16.71 -2.14 13.68
N LYS A 5 -15.43 -2.52 13.71
CA LYS A 5 -14.47 -2.16 12.66
C LYS A 5 -14.59 -3.17 11.52
N TRP A 6 -14.75 -2.67 10.30
CA TRP A 6 -14.85 -3.47 9.09
C TRP A 6 -13.52 -3.47 8.38
N ASP A 7 -12.97 -4.66 8.14
CA ASP A 7 -11.75 -4.82 7.35
C ASP A 7 -11.97 -4.46 5.88
N ALA A 8 -10.94 -3.91 5.23
CA ALA A 8 -11.02 -3.45 3.85
C ALA A 8 -11.32 -4.60 2.87
N LYS A 9 -10.71 -5.78 3.09
CA LYS A 9 -10.94 -6.96 2.26
C LYS A 9 -12.39 -7.44 2.34
N THR A 10 -12.93 -7.46 3.56
CA THR A 10 -14.33 -7.87 3.79
C THR A 10 -15.30 -6.91 3.13
N LYS A 11 -15.10 -5.59 3.24
CA LYS A 11 -15.94 -4.60 2.55
C LYS A 11 -15.95 -4.82 1.04
N ALA A 12 -14.76 -4.98 0.44
CA ALA A 12 -14.64 -5.23 -1.00
C ALA A 12 -15.34 -6.53 -1.42
N ALA A 13 -15.19 -7.61 -0.64
CA ALA A 13 -15.85 -8.88 -0.91
C ALA A 13 -17.39 -8.77 -0.91
N ILE A 14 -17.95 -8.03 0.04
CA ILE A 14 -19.41 -7.79 0.12
C ILE A 14 -19.89 -6.99 -1.11
N VAL A 15 -19.17 -5.93 -1.47
CA VAL A 15 -19.49 -5.12 -2.65
C VAL A 15 -19.45 -5.98 -3.92
N ILE A 16 -18.37 -6.76 -4.12
CA ILE A 16 -18.20 -7.63 -5.27
C ILE A 16 -19.31 -8.68 -5.35
N GLN A 17 -19.74 -9.26 -4.23
CA GLN A 17 -20.87 -10.20 -4.22
C GLN A 17 -22.16 -9.57 -4.74
N GLY A 18 -22.46 -8.33 -4.33
CA GLY A 18 -23.62 -7.60 -4.86
C GLY A 18 -23.47 -7.24 -6.34
N LEU A 19 -22.26 -6.85 -6.78
CA LEU A 19 -21.97 -6.61 -8.22
C LEU A 19 -22.07 -7.89 -9.06
N LYS A 20 -21.83 -9.07 -8.48
CA LYS A 20 -22.04 -10.38 -9.11
C LYS A 20 -23.52 -10.79 -9.20
N GLY A 21 -24.44 -9.99 -8.66
CA GLY A 21 -25.88 -10.21 -8.77
C GLY A 21 -26.57 -10.76 -7.52
N LYS A 22 -25.87 -10.94 -6.38
CA LYS A 22 -26.56 -11.21 -5.10
C LYS A 22 -27.43 -10.02 -4.71
N SER A 23 -28.59 -10.27 -4.10
CA SER A 23 -29.46 -9.19 -3.67
C SER A 23 -28.84 -8.39 -2.52
N VAL A 24 -29.02 -7.07 -2.56
CA VAL A 24 -28.52 -6.18 -1.49
C VAL A 24 -29.21 -6.50 -0.16
N ALA A 25 -30.48 -6.90 -0.19
CA ALA A 25 -31.24 -7.27 0.99
C ALA A 25 -30.64 -8.51 1.70
N GLU A 26 -30.32 -9.57 0.96
CA GLU A 26 -29.67 -10.77 1.51
C GLU A 26 -28.29 -10.43 2.09
N LEU A 27 -27.48 -9.64 1.37
CA LEU A 27 -26.17 -9.21 1.84
C LEU A 27 -26.24 -8.37 3.13
N CYS A 28 -27.25 -7.50 3.23
CA CYS A 28 -27.49 -6.70 4.43
C CYS A 28 -27.85 -7.59 5.63
N THR A 29 -28.69 -8.60 5.42
CA THR A 29 -29.06 -9.56 6.47
C THR A 29 -27.88 -10.44 6.88
N GLU A 30 -27.17 -11.04 5.92
CA GLU A 30 -26.04 -11.96 6.14
C GLU A 30 -24.90 -11.28 6.91
N HIS A 31 -24.57 -10.03 6.53
CA HIS A 31 -23.46 -9.29 7.13
C HIS A 31 -23.90 -8.37 8.27
N GLN A 32 -25.20 -8.30 8.58
CA GLN A 32 -25.78 -7.40 9.58
C GLN A 32 -25.39 -5.93 9.33
N ILE A 33 -25.51 -5.50 8.08
CA ILE A 33 -25.25 -4.12 7.65
C ILE A 33 -26.56 -3.48 7.17
N ASN A 34 -26.64 -2.16 7.23
CA ASN A 34 -27.75 -1.44 6.62
C ASN A 34 -27.47 -1.17 5.12
N GLN A 35 -28.52 -0.94 4.34
CA GLN A 35 -28.39 -0.71 2.90
C GLN A 35 -27.57 0.55 2.58
N ALA A 36 -27.70 1.62 3.37
CA ALA A 36 -26.93 2.85 3.17
C ALA A 36 -25.41 2.62 3.29
N GLN A 37 -24.99 1.76 4.22
CA GLN A 37 -23.61 1.36 4.43
C GLN A 37 -23.08 0.52 3.26
N TYR A 38 -23.89 -0.40 2.73
CA TYR A 38 -23.55 -1.13 1.51
C TYR A 38 -23.32 -0.18 0.34
N TYR A 39 -24.26 0.74 0.09
CA TYR A 39 -24.14 1.69 -1.02
C TYR A 39 -22.94 2.63 -0.84
N GLN A 40 -22.70 3.12 0.37
CA GLN A 40 -21.49 3.91 0.67
C GLN A 40 -20.20 3.14 0.32
N TRP A 41 -20.12 1.85 0.67
CA TRP A 41 -18.95 1.03 0.33
C TRP A 41 -18.86 0.74 -1.17
N ARG A 42 -20.00 0.51 -1.83
CA ARG A 42 -20.04 0.30 -3.28
C ARG A 42 -19.52 1.53 -4.00
N ASP A 43 -19.98 2.71 -3.64
CA ASP A 43 -19.59 3.95 -4.30
C ASP A 43 -18.11 4.27 -4.05
N GLN A 44 -17.61 4.03 -2.83
CA GLN A 44 -16.17 4.11 -2.52
C GLN A 44 -15.36 3.10 -3.34
N PHE A 45 -15.82 1.84 -3.43
CA PHE A 45 -15.14 0.80 -4.19
C PHE A 45 -15.07 1.16 -5.67
N LEU A 46 -16.17 1.60 -6.27
CA LEU A 46 -16.22 1.97 -7.69
C LEU A 46 -15.36 3.21 -7.99
N ALA A 47 -15.31 4.19 -7.08
CA ALA A 47 -14.46 5.38 -7.23
C ALA A 47 -12.96 5.05 -7.26
N HIS A 48 -12.54 3.99 -6.56
CA HIS A 48 -11.14 3.57 -6.50
C HIS A 48 -10.82 2.35 -7.37
N ALA A 49 -11.83 1.69 -7.96
CA ALA A 49 -11.64 0.46 -8.74
C ALA A 49 -10.72 0.65 -9.95
N GLY A 50 -10.71 1.84 -10.56
CA GLY A 50 -9.81 2.17 -11.66
C GLY A 50 -8.32 2.02 -11.31
N GLN A 51 -7.95 2.31 -10.05
CA GLN A 51 -6.57 2.20 -9.57
C GLN A 51 -6.05 0.75 -9.58
N ALA A 52 -6.95 -0.25 -9.56
CA ALA A 52 -6.57 -1.66 -9.66
C ALA A 52 -6.04 -2.03 -11.06
N PHE A 53 -6.38 -1.25 -12.09
CA PHE A 53 -5.94 -1.46 -13.47
C PHE A 53 -4.75 -0.58 -13.85
N GLU A 54 -4.39 0.40 -13.02
CA GLU A 54 -3.17 1.16 -13.20
C GLU A 54 -1.97 0.25 -12.89
N VAL A 55 -1.10 0.05 -13.88
CA VAL A 55 0.23 -0.51 -13.66
C VAL A 55 0.89 0.39 -12.63
N HIS A 56 1.08 -0.13 -11.41
CA HIS A 56 1.77 0.59 -10.36
C HIS A 56 3.19 0.85 -10.86
N LYS A 57 3.42 1.98 -11.53
CA LYS A 57 4.72 2.64 -11.52
C LYS A 57 4.99 2.75 -10.02
N GLN A 58 6.00 2.02 -9.52
CA GLN A 58 6.43 2.03 -8.12
C GLN A 58 6.06 3.35 -7.50
N SER A 59 5.27 3.33 -6.41
CA SER A 59 4.70 4.58 -5.90
C SER A 59 5.81 5.62 -5.86
N GLN A 60 5.57 6.86 -6.29
CA GLN A 60 6.60 7.91 -6.29
C GLN A 60 7.42 7.93 -4.98
N ARG A 61 6.75 7.57 -3.88
CA ARG A 61 7.34 7.31 -2.57
C ARG A 61 8.33 6.13 -2.54
N GLU A 62 7.97 4.95 -3.02
CA GLU A 62 8.89 3.80 -3.14
C GLU A 62 10.08 4.10 -4.04
N SER A 63 9.87 4.75 -5.20
CA SER A 63 10.97 5.16 -6.07
C SER A 63 11.92 6.13 -5.36
N ARG A 64 11.36 7.10 -4.60
CA ARG A 64 12.15 8.04 -3.79
C ARG A 64 12.92 7.34 -2.67
N LEU A 65 12.29 6.42 -1.96
CA LEU A 65 12.91 5.62 -0.90
C LEU A 65 14.03 4.71 -1.44
N HIS A 66 13.85 4.15 -2.64
CA HIS A 66 14.89 3.37 -3.32
C HIS A 66 16.09 4.23 -3.71
N GLN A 67 15.86 5.43 -4.27
CA GLN A 67 16.95 6.36 -4.60
C GLN A 67 17.69 6.83 -3.35
N GLU A 68 16.98 7.14 -2.27
CA GLU A 68 17.58 7.58 -1.02
C GLU A 68 18.44 6.48 -0.38
N ASN A 69 17.94 5.24 -0.36
CA ASN A 69 18.72 4.08 0.07
C ASN A 69 19.98 3.87 -0.77
N ALA A 70 19.87 3.97 -2.11
CA ALA A 70 21.02 3.82 -2.99
C ALA A 70 22.08 4.89 -2.72
N ARG A 71 21.67 6.15 -2.53
CA ARG A 71 22.56 7.27 -2.22
C ARG A 71 23.27 7.09 -0.87
N LEU A 72 22.56 6.62 0.15
CA LEU A 72 23.14 6.36 1.47
C LEU A 72 24.20 5.25 1.41
N LYS A 73 23.89 4.14 0.71
CA LYS A 73 24.86 3.05 0.49
C LYS A 73 26.11 3.50 -0.25
N GLN A 74 25.95 4.33 -1.28
CA GLN A 74 27.09 4.89 -2.02
C GLN A 74 27.97 5.77 -1.12
N LYS A 75 27.38 6.60 -0.26
CA LYS A 75 28.15 7.43 0.69
C LYS A 75 28.94 6.59 1.70
N GLN A 76 28.35 5.51 2.22
CA GLN A 76 29.06 4.60 3.12
C GLN A 76 30.26 3.96 2.43
N LEU A 77 30.08 3.44 1.23
CA LEU A 77 31.18 2.83 0.45
C LEU A 77 32.33 3.82 0.20
N VAL A 78 32.01 5.06 -0.19
CA VAL A 78 33.03 6.11 -0.36
C VAL A 78 33.76 6.41 0.95
N GLY A 79 33.03 6.45 2.08
CA GLY A 79 33.62 6.63 3.40
C GLY A 79 34.58 5.50 3.77
N GLU A 80 34.19 4.24 3.56
CA GLU A 80 35.02 3.05 3.79
C GLU A 80 36.29 3.08 2.93
N LEU A 81 36.16 3.29 1.62
CA LEU A 81 37.30 3.41 0.70
C LEU A 81 38.24 4.55 1.08
N THR A 82 37.72 5.70 1.54
CA THR A 82 38.53 6.84 1.97
C THR A 82 39.35 6.50 3.21
N LEU A 83 38.77 5.73 4.15
CA LEU A 83 39.47 5.28 5.35
C LEU A 83 40.55 4.24 5.01
N GLU A 84 40.29 3.34 4.06
CA GLU A 84 41.26 2.36 3.59
C GLU A 84 42.45 3.01 2.86
N LEU A 85 42.20 4.03 2.04
CA LEU A 85 43.24 4.82 1.39
C LEU A 85 44.11 5.54 2.42
N LYS A 86 43.51 6.25 3.39
CA LYS A 86 44.27 6.91 4.46
C LYS A 86 45.13 5.95 5.26
N LYS A 87 44.60 4.78 5.61
CA LYS A 87 45.38 3.75 6.31
C LYS A 87 46.55 3.25 5.46
N SER A 88 46.37 3.13 4.14
CA SER A 88 47.46 2.73 3.26
C SER A 88 48.52 3.82 3.20
N ASP A 89 48.14 5.09 3.05
CA ASP A 89 49.07 6.23 3.03
C ASP A 89 49.88 6.33 4.33
N GLU A 90 49.25 6.14 5.49
CA GLU A 90 49.91 6.14 6.81
C GLU A 90 50.88 4.96 7.02
N VAL A 91 50.78 3.88 6.24
CA VAL A 91 51.65 2.70 6.33
C VAL A 91 52.90 2.84 5.46
N TRP A 92 52.90 3.76 4.48
CA TRP A 92 54.04 4.01 3.60
C TRP A 92 54.90 5.24 4.00
N GLU A 93 54.53 5.96 5.08
CA GLU A 93 55.37 6.94 5.79
C GLU A 93 56.17 6.29 6.93
#